data_AF-A0A7C6LBG0-F1
#
_entry.id   AF-A0A7C6LBG0-F1
#
_cell.length_a   1.000
_cell.length_b   1.000
_cell.length_c   1.000
_cell.angle_alpha   90.00
_cell.angle_beta   90.00
_cell.angle_gamma   90.00
#
_symmetry.space_group_name_H-M   'P 1'
#
loop_
_entity.id
_entity.type
_entity.pdbx_description
1 polymer ?
#
loop_
_entity_poly.entity_id
_entity_poly.type
_entity_poly.pdbx_seq_one_letter_code
_entity_poly.pdbx_strand_id
1 'polypeptide(L)' 'MGNGNYICMRCGQETNNPHFDLVSGIVSCPICLEQEGWLLGKPRDNGEDEGSDTEEV' A
#
# COMPACT_ATOMS: atom_id res chain seq x y z
N MET A 1 -0.20 -24.80 -9.53
CA MET A 1 0.41 -23.95 -8.48
C MET A 1 -0.42 -22.69 -8.37
N GLY A 2 -0.99 -22.40 -7.19
CA GLY A 2 -1.67 -21.12 -6.98
C GLY A 2 -0.63 -20.01 -6.92
N ASN A 3 -0.74 -19.01 -7.80
CA ASN A 3 0.01 -17.78 -7.66
C ASN A 3 -0.59 -17.07 -6.45
N GLY A 4 0.01 -17.24 -5.28
CA GLY A 4 -0.42 -16.57 -4.06
C GLY A 4 -0.22 -15.07 -4.24
N ASN A 5 -1.24 -14.36 -4.70
CA ASN A 5 -1.26 -12.92 -4.66
C ASN A 5 -1.53 -12.52 -3.21
N TYR A 6 -0.62 -11.73 -2.65
CA TYR A 6 -0.75 -11.20 -1.30
C TYR A 6 -1.23 -9.76 -1.37
N ILE A 7 -2.04 -9.34 -0.41
CA ILE A 7 -2.51 -7.95 -0.35
C ILE A 7 -1.55 -7.15 0.53
N CYS A 8 -1.02 -6.06 0.00
CA CYS A 8 -0.23 -5.11 0.76
C CYS A 8 -1.12 -4.44 1.81
N MET A 9 -0.81 -4.62 3.10
CA MET A 9 -1.60 -3.99 4.17
C MET A 9 -1.37 -2.47 4.30
N ARG A 10 -0.45 -1.89 3.54
CA ARG A 10 -0.20 -0.45 3.52
C ARG A 10 -1.03 0.31 2.49
N CYS A 11 -1.19 -0.25 1.28
CA CYS A 11 -1.86 0.43 0.16
C CYS A 11 -3.00 -0.39 -0.45
N GLY A 12 -3.33 -1.55 0.12
CA GLY A 12 -4.41 -2.42 -0.35
C GLY A 12 -4.15 -3.13 -1.68
N GLN A 13 -2.99 -2.93 -2.31
CA GLN A 13 -2.71 -3.51 -3.63
C GLN A 13 -2.26 -4.97 -3.58
N GLU A 14 -2.71 -5.78 -4.53
CA GLU A 14 -2.22 -7.14 -4.74
C GLU A 14 -0.76 -7.12 -5.22
N THR A 15 0.06 -7.99 -4.63
CA THR A 15 1.45 -8.16 -4.98
C THR A 15 1.82 -9.64 -5.04
N ASN A 16 2.58 -10.00 -6.06
CA ASN A 16 3.13 -11.35 -6.20
C ASN A 16 4.47 -11.51 -5.47
N ASN A 17 5.03 -10.41 -4.97
CA ASN A 17 6.30 -10.40 -4.25
C ASN A 17 6.16 -9.60 -2.94
N PRO A 18 5.38 -10.08 -1.97
CA PRO A 18 5.26 -9.41 -0.67
C PRO A 18 6.58 -9.43 0.10
N HIS A 19 6.79 -8.36 0.88
CA HIS A 19 7.77 -8.32 1.95
C HIS A 19 7.06 -8.56 3.28
N PHE A 20 7.50 -9.58 4.01
CA PHE A 20 6.99 -9.91 5.34
C PHE A 20 7.92 -9.36 6.41
N ASP A 21 7.44 -8.38 7.18
CA ASP A 21 8.16 -7.90 8.35
C ASP A 21 7.85 -8.81 9.55
N LEU A 22 8.81 -9.67 9.93
CA LEU A 22 8.65 -10.61 11.03
C LEU A 22 8.64 -9.94 12.42
N VAL A 23 9.09 -8.68 12.50
CA VAL A 23 9.12 -7.90 13.74
C VAL A 23 7.74 -7.35 14.06
N SER A 24 7.06 -6.81 13.04
CA SER A 24 5.76 -6.12 13.15
C SER A 24 4.59 -7.00 12.72
N GLY A 25 4.85 -8.13 12.06
CA GLY A 25 3.83 -8.99 11.47
C GLY A 25 3.11 -8.38 10.26
N ILE A 26 3.70 -7.38 9.62
CA ILE A 26 3.07 -6.62 8.52
C ILE A 26 3.53 -7.14 7.16
N VAL A 27 2.57 -7.32 6.25
CA VAL A 27 2.81 -7.64 4.83
C VAL A 27 2.77 -6.35 4.02
N SER A 28 3.87 -6.03 3.35
CA SER A 28 3.99 -4.83 2.51
C SER A 28 4.44 -5.19 1.11
N CYS A 29 4.06 -4.42 0.09
CA CYS A 29 4.65 -4.55 -1.24
C CYS A 29 6.03 -3.86 -1.28
N PRO A 30 6.93 -4.26 -2.20
CA PRO A 30 8.27 -3.70 -2.32
C PRO A 30 8.23 -2.19 -2.60
N ILE A 31 7.22 -1.73 -3.32
CA ILE A 31 7.04 -0.30 -3.65
C ILE A 31 6.81 0.54 -2.39
N CYS A 32 5.94 0.09 -1.47
CA CYS A 32 5.71 0.79 -0.21
C CYS A 32 6.91 0.68 0.73
N LEU A 33 7.63 -0.45 0.69
CA LEU A 33 8.85 -0.64 1.48
C LEU A 33 9.96 0.32 1.03
N GLU A 34 10.19 0.45 -0.28
CA GLU A 34 11.15 1.39 -0.86
C GLU A 34 10.72 2.84 -0.64
N GLN A 35 9.43 3.13 -0.74
CA GLN A 35 8.91 4.46 -0.39
C GLN A 35 9.15 4.81 1.06
N GLU A 36 8.93 3.91 2.04
CA GLU A 36 9.18 4.27 3.43
C GLU A 36 10.66 4.57 3.73
N GLY A 37 11.57 3.84 3.10
CA GLY A 37 13.00 4.18 3.12
C GLY A 37 13.30 5.58 2.57
N TRP A 38 12.47 6.07 1.66
CA TRP A 38 12.56 7.43 1.08
C TRP A 38 11.76 8.49 1.87
N LEU A 39 10.64 8.12 2.49
CA LEU A 39 9.69 9.01 3.18
C LEU A 39 10.16 9.43 4.58
N LEU A 40 11.17 8.78 5.16
CA LEU A 40 11.93 9.36 6.28
C LEU A 40 12.57 10.73 5.92
N GLY A 41 12.52 11.15 4.65
CA GLY A 41 12.87 12.50 4.19
C GLY A 41 11.72 13.44 3.81
N LYS A 42 10.45 13.00 3.69
CA LYS A 42 9.28 13.84 3.37
C LYS A 42 7.96 13.08 3.62
N PRO A 43 6.98 13.62 4.36
CA PRO A 43 5.65 13.01 4.43
C PRO A 43 4.93 13.21 3.09
N ARG A 44 4.61 12.12 2.40
CA ARG A 44 3.58 12.13 1.35
C ARG A 44 2.32 11.51 1.93
N ASP A 45 1.38 12.40 2.15
CA ASP A 45 -0.06 12.19 2.25
C ASP A 45 -0.49 11.09 1.26
N ASN A 46 -1.08 10.01 1.79
CA ASN A 46 -1.77 9.01 1.00
C ASN A 46 -3.04 8.63 1.77
N GLY A 47 -4.16 9.18 1.29
CA GLY A 47 -5.51 8.73 1.62
C GLY A 47 -6.26 8.61 0.31
N GLU A 48 -6.51 7.37 -0.08
CA GLU A 48 -7.22 6.92 -1.28
C GLU A 48 -8.68 7.44 -1.40
N ASP A 49 -9.04 7.86 -2.63
CA ASP A 49 -10.28 7.73 -3.43
C ASP A 49 -11.71 7.61 -2.81
N GLU A 50 -12.70 8.04 -3.63
CA GLU A 50 -14.16 7.79 -3.59
C GLU A 50 -15.11 8.86 -2.97
N GLY A 51 -15.72 9.68 -3.86
CA GLY A 51 -17.18 9.92 -3.87
C GLY A 51 -17.80 11.06 -3.05
N SER A 52 -18.14 12.17 -3.72
CA SER A 52 -19.41 12.87 -3.45
C SER A 52 -19.94 13.50 -4.73
N ASP A 53 -20.98 12.85 -5.25
CA ASP A 53 -21.95 13.36 -6.21
C ASP A 53 -22.43 14.76 -5.79
N THR A 54 -22.38 15.73 -6.71
CA THR A 54 -23.22 16.95 -6.66
C THR A 54 -23.45 17.42 -8.10
N GLU A 55 -24.57 16.97 -8.68
CA GLU A 55 -25.30 17.72 -9.70
C GLU A 55 -25.85 19.01 -9.07
N GLU A 56 -25.33 20.19 -9.42
CA GLU A 56 -26.12 21.42 -9.23
C GLU A 56 -25.69 22.58 -10.16
N VAL A 57 -26.60 22.82 -11.14
CA VAL A 57 -27.01 24.04 -11.88
C VAL A 57 -26.07 24.75 -12.86
#